data_AF-F0F1V9-F1
#
_entry.id   AF-F0F1V9-F1
#
_cell.length_a   1.000
_cell.length_b   1.000
_cell.length_c   1.000
_cell.angle_alpha   90.00
_cell.angle_beta   90.00
_cell.angle_gamma   90.00
#
_symmetry.space_group_name_H-M   'P 1'
#
loop_
_entity.id
_entity.type
_entity.pdbx_description
1 polymer ?
#
loop_
_entity_poly.entity_id
_entity_poly.type
_entity_poly.pdbx_seq_one_letter_code
_entity_poly.pdbx_strand_id
1 'polypeptide(L)'
;MPANSLVILRQKIRQVRDALLAAVRRAGLPDDCLNWLYFADSTTEAFSDGTTITYRDDNPHAPYRYIIAERGTIYCDEGAADLHRFLYYPLQDITHYIAGQYELDHRLPDQDFRRILFAKQLELLAAIHPDYAAWRKAEIDTILQQHPYLDNAA
;
A
#
# COMPACT_ATOMS: atom_id res chain seq x y z
N MET A 1 -26.95 8.66 3.46
CA MET A 1 -26.54 8.84 2.05
C MET A 1 -27.73 8.62 1.13
N PRO A 2 -27.84 9.33 0.00
CA PRO A 2 -28.82 8.98 -1.03
C PRO A 2 -28.45 7.60 -1.63
N ALA A 3 -29.45 6.82 -2.03
CA ALA A 3 -29.27 5.43 -2.50
C ALA A 3 -28.24 5.30 -3.63
N ASN A 4 -28.10 6.33 -4.48
CA ASN A 4 -27.16 6.36 -5.59
C ASN A 4 -25.69 6.36 -5.13
N SER A 5 -25.36 7.10 -4.06
CA SER A 5 -23.97 7.20 -3.57
C SER A 5 -23.46 5.88 -2.97
N LEU A 6 -24.35 5.10 -2.34
CA LEU A 6 -23.98 3.78 -1.79
C LEU A 6 -23.71 2.76 -2.90
N VAL A 7 -24.44 2.83 -4.01
CA VAL A 7 -24.21 1.98 -5.18
C VAL A 7 -22.84 2.28 -5.79
N ILE A 8 -22.52 3.57 -5.96
CA ILE A 8 -21.22 4.01 -6.49
C ILE A 8 -20.08 3.53 -5.58
N LEU A 9 -20.17 3.76 -4.26
CA LEU A 9 -19.19 3.28 -3.28
C LEU A 9 -18.92 1.78 -3.47
N ARG A 10 -19.98 0.95 -3.43
CA ARG A 10 -19.84 -0.51 -3.53
C ARG A 10 -19.20 -0.95 -4.84
N GLN A 11 -19.57 -0.31 -5.95
CA GLN A 11 -18.96 -0.58 -7.26
C GLN A 11 -17.47 -0.25 -7.25
N LYS A 12 -17.10 0.92 -6.73
CA LYS A 12 -15.72 1.40 -6.67
C LYS A 12 -14.85 0.54 -5.75
N ILE A 13 -15.38 0.14 -4.60
CA ILE A 13 -14.70 -0.74 -3.65
C ILE A 13 -14.47 -2.13 -4.24
N ARG A 14 -15.46 -2.67 -4.96
CA ARG A 14 -15.28 -3.92 -5.71
C ARG A 14 -14.17 -3.79 -6.76
N GLN A 15 -14.17 -2.69 -7.51
CA GLN A 15 -13.13 -2.42 -8.51
C GLN A 15 -11.72 -2.39 -7.89
N VAL A 16 -11.56 -1.74 -6.73
CA VAL A 16 -10.29 -1.73 -6.00
C VAL A 16 -9.90 -3.14 -5.58
N ARG A 17 -10.81 -3.89 -4.95
CA ARG A 17 -10.54 -5.26 -4.48
C ARG A 17 -10.08 -6.17 -5.61
N ASP A 18 -10.79 -6.14 -6.73
CA ASP A 18 -10.46 -6.97 -7.90
C ASP A 18 -9.09 -6.59 -8.50
N ALA A 19 -8.79 -5.29 -8.55
CA ALA A 19 -7.51 -4.79 -9.04
C ALA A 19 -6.34 -5.14 -8.10
N LEU A 20 -6.53 -5.07 -6.78
CA LEU A 20 -5.54 -5.50 -5.79
C LEU A 20 -5.28 -7.01 -5.89
N LEU A 21 -6.33 -7.84 -5.99
CA LEU A 21 -6.19 -9.28 -6.19
C LEU A 21 -5.40 -9.61 -7.47
N ALA A 22 -5.72 -8.92 -8.57
CA ALA A 22 -4.98 -9.11 -9.81
C ALA A 22 -3.51 -8.68 -9.68
N ALA A 23 -3.24 -7.59 -8.97
CA ALA A 23 -1.88 -7.10 -8.72
C ALA A 23 -1.05 -8.08 -7.90
N VAL A 24 -1.53 -8.50 -6.72
CA VAL A 24 -0.77 -9.40 -5.84
C VAL A 24 -0.47 -10.74 -6.51
N ARG A 25 -1.42 -11.27 -7.30
CA ARG A 25 -1.21 -12.48 -8.12
C ARG A 25 -0.15 -12.32 -9.20
N ARG A 26 -0.02 -11.13 -9.83
CA ARG A 26 1.07 -10.87 -10.80
C ARG A 26 2.45 -10.94 -10.15
N ALA A 27 2.57 -10.56 -8.88
CA ALA A 27 3.79 -10.72 -8.10
C ALA A 27 3.96 -12.11 -7.47
N GLY A 28 3.07 -13.06 -7.75
CA GLY A 28 3.11 -14.40 -7.14
C GLY A 28 2.81 -14.42 -5.65
N LEU A 29 2.16 -13.38 -5.12
CA LEU A 29 1.80 -13.27 -3.71
C LEU A 29 0.45 -13.94 -3.43
N PRO A 30 0.26 -14.52 -2.24
CA PRO A 30 -0.99 -15.15 -1.87
C PRO A 30 -2.10 -14.11 -1.64
N ASP A 31 -3.35 -14.48 -1.94
CA ASP A 31 -4.50 -13.58 -1.82
C ASP A 31 -4.75 -13.08 -0.38
N ASP A 32 -4.30 -13.84 0.62
CA ASP A 32 -4.47 -13.52 2.05
C ASP A 32 -3.61 -12.33 2.51
N CYS A 33 -2.67 -11.86 1.69
CA CYS A 33 -1.94 -10.61 1.95
C CYS A 33 -2.84 -9.37 1.94
N LEU A 34 -4.11 -9.50 1.54
CA LEU A 34 -5.11 -8.43 1.60
C LEU A 34 -5.98 -8.48 2.87
N ASN A 35 -5.87 -9.51 3.72
CA ASN A 35 -6.79 -9.76 4.83
C ASN A 35 -6.79 -8.67 5.92
N TRP A 36 -5.73 -7.87 6.00
CA TRP A 36 -5.62 -6.76 6.94
C TRP A 36 -6.20 -5.44 6.39
N LEU A 37 -6.72 -5.44 5.16
CA LEU A 37 -7.41 -4.30 4.55
C LEU A 37 -8.91 -4.41 4.80
N TYR A 38 -9.46 -3.39 5.46
CA TYR A 38 -10.91 -3.20 5.58
C TYR A 38 -11.44 -2.44 4.36
N PHE A 39 -12.25 -3.11 3.53
CA PHE A 39 -12.95 -2.50 2.41
C PHE A 39 -14.28 -1.93 2.89
N ALA A 40 -14.37 -0.61 3.03
CA ALA A 40 -15.51 0.04 3.64
C ALA A 40 -16.80 -0.15 2.81
N ASP A 41 -17.90 -0.43 3.51
CA ASP A 41 -19.26 -0.46 2.97
C ASP A 41 -20.06 0.80 3.32
N SER A 42 -19.43 1.75 4.02
CA SER A 42 -19.92 3.08 4.36
C SER A 42 -18.87 4.17 4.07
N THR A 43 -19.29 5.41 3.90
CA THR A 43 -18.38 6.56 3.66
C THR A 43 -17.94 7.25 4.95
N THR A 44 -18.49 6.86 6.10
CA THR A 44 -18.39 7.61 7.36
C THR A 44 -17.37 7.04 8.34
N GLU A 45 -16.91 5.80 8.17
CA GLU A 45 -16.07 5.14 9.18
C GLU A 45 -14.78 4.63 8.56
N ALA A 46 -13.66 5.27 8.92
CA ALA A 46 -12.40 4.56 9.00
C ALA A 46 -12.42 3.75 10.29
N PHE A 47 -11.92 2.51 10.24
CA PHE A 47 -11.71 1.72 11.44
C PHE A 47 -10.82 2.50 12.41
N SER A 48 -11.13 2.48 13.70
CA SER A 48 -10.33 3.19 14.71
C SER A 48 -8.94 2.57 14.90
N ASP A 49 -8.75 1.32 14.47
CA ASP A 49 -7.48 0.60 14.55
C ASP A 49 -7.35 -0.32 13.33
N GLY A 50 -6.41 -0.01 12.44
CA GLY A 50 -6.16 -0.74 11.20
C GLY A 50 -6.32 0.09 9.93
N THR A 51 -6.39 -0.60 8.80
CA THR A 51 -6.31 0.00 7.47
C THR A 51 -7.65 -0.05 6.77
N THR A 52 -8.19 1.11 6.38
CA THR A 52 -9.46 1.25 5.67
C THR A 52 -9.25 1.76 4.24
N ILE A 53 -9.87 1.07 3.28
CA ILE A 53 -10.06 1.53 1.91
C ILE A 53 -11.50 2.02 1.76
N THR A 54 -11.69 3.26 1.32
CA THR A 54 -13.02 3.83 1.07
C THR A 54 -13.07 4.66 -0.22
N TYR A 55 -14.28 4.99 -0.68
CA TYR A 55 -14.53 5.88 -1.80
C TYR A 55 -15.48 7.02 -1.40
N ARG A 56 -15.10 8.28 -1.64
CA ARG A 56 -15.83 9.50 -1.28
C ARG A 56 -16.08 10.37 -2.51
N ASP A 57 -17.28 10.22 -3.09
CA ASP A 57 -17.68 10.92 -4.32
C ASP A 57 -17.95 12.43 -4.13
N ASP A 58 -18.06 12.86 -2.87
CA ASP A 58 -18.33 14.25 -2.47
C ASP A 58 -17.05 15.08 -2.26
N ASN A 59 -15.87 14.46 -2.33
CA ASN A 59 -14.60 15.14 -2.15
C ASN A 59 -13.97 15.51 -3.52
N PRO A 60 -13.80 16.81 -3.83
CA PRO A 60 -13.20 17.25 -5.09
C PRO A 60 -11.69 16.96 -5.22
N HIS A 61 -11.00 16.54 -4.14
CA HIS A 61 -9.55 16.36 -4.14
C HIS A 61 -9.10 14.92 -4.48
N ALA A 62 -9.68 13.90 -3.85
CA ALA A 62 -9.38 12.50 -4.14
C ALA A 62 -10.52 11.57 -3.69
N PRO A 63 -11.19 10.87 -4.62
CA PRO A 63 -12.32 10.01 -4.30
C PRO A 63 -11.92 8.64 -3.74
N TYR A 64 -10.77 8.03 -4.06
CA TYR A 64 -10.31 6.84 -3.31
C TYR A 64 -9.45 7.26 -2.12
N ARG A 65 -9.61 6.56 -0.98
CA ARG A 65 -8.86 6.83 0.26
C ARG A 65 -8.27 5.55 0.84
N TYR A 66 -7.03 5.64 1.28
CA TYR A 66 -6.28 4.63 2.01
C TYR A 66 -5.92 5.23 3.36
N ILE A 67 -6.70 4.85 4.36
CA ILE A 67 -6.66 5.45 5.70
C ILE A 67 -6.06 4.42 6.64
N ILE A 68 -5.07 4.82 7.42
CA ILE A 68 -4.61 4.01 8.53
C ILE A 68 -4.73 4.79 9.82
N ALA A 69 -5.37 4.16 10.80
CA ALA A 69 -5.57 4.71 12.12
C ALA A 69 -5.08 3.74 13.18
N GLU A 70 -4.52 4.26 14.27
CA GLU A 70 -4.20 3.49 15.47
C GLU A 70 -4.86 4.16 16.66
N ARG A 71 -5.60 3.38 17.46
CA ARG A 71 -6.25 3.85 18.69
C ARG A 71 -7.09 5.12 18.49
N GLY A 72 -7.78 5.21 17.36
CA GLY A 72 -8.64 6.32 16.96
C GLY A 72 -7.91 7.52 16.35
N THR A 73 -6.59 7.46 16.19
CA THR A 73 -5.79 8.54 15.58
C THR A 73 -5.39 8.16 14.17
N ILE A 74 -5.81 8.95 13.18
CA ILE A 74 -5.39 8.80 11.78
C ILE A 74 -3.95 9.27 11.65
N TYR A 75 -3.06 8.39 11.18
CA TYR A 75 -1.66 8.72 10.91
C TYR A 75 -1.32 8.72 9.42
N CYS A 76 -2.15 8.06 8.61
CA CYS A 76 -2.04 8.01 7.16
C CYS A 76 -3.44 8.20 6.57
N ASP A 77 -3.58 9.12 5.62
CA ASP A 77 -4.81 9.34 4.86
C ASP A 77 -4.46 9.78 3.45
N GLU A 78 -4.02 8.80 2.68
CA GLU A 78 -3.59 8.97 1.30
C GLU A 78 -4.75 8.73 0.34
N GLY A 79 -4.68 9.32 -0.86
CA GLY A 79 -5.76 9.15 -1.82
C GLY A 79 -5.44 9.64 -3.22
N ALA A 80 -6.16 9.09 -4.19
CA ALA A 80 -6.11 9.54 -5.58
C ALA A 80 -7.47 9.41 -6.25
N ALA A 81 -7.69 10.16 -7.33
CA ALA A 81 -8.86 10.01 -8.19
C ALA A 81 -8.72 8.90 -9.22
N ASP A 82 -7.51 8.74 -9.71
CA ASP A 82 -7.16 7.65 -10.60
C ASP A 82 -6.93 6.35 -9.80
N LEU A 83 -7.52 5.26 -10.27
CA LEU A 83 -7.41 3.97 -9.62
C LEU A 83 -5.96 3.44 -9.69
N HIS A 84 -5.27 3.61 -10.83
CA HIS A 84 -3.90 3.11 -10.98
C HIS A 84 -2.95 3.78 -9.99
N ARG A 85 -3.07 5.10 -9.82
CA ARG A 85 -2.33 5.85 -8.79
C ARG A 85 -2.74 5.43 -7.38
N PHE A 86 -4.03 5.24 -7.12
CA PHE A 86 -4.53 4.85 -5.80
C PHE A 86 -3.97 3.50 -5.35
N LEU A 87 -3.94 2.50 -6.24
CA LEU A 87 -3.49 1.15 -5.92
C LEU A 87 -2.05 1.09 -5.38
N TYR A 88 -1.23 2.09 -5.71
CA TYR A 88 0.14 2.16 -5.21
C TYR A 88 0.23 2.17 -3.69
N TYR A 89 -0.66 2.89 -2.99
CA TYR A 89 -0.60 3.02 -1.53
C TYR A 89 -0.69 1.67 -0.80
N PRO A 90 -1.77 0.87 -0.94
CA PRO A 90 -1.83 -0.45 -0.32
C PRO A 90 -0.75 -1.40 -0.87
N LEU A 91 -0.42 -1.36 -2.16
CA LEU A 91 0.57 -2.27 -2.74
C LEU A 91 2.00 -1.98 -2.24
N GLN A 92 2.33 -0.73 -1.99
CA GLN A 92 3.62 -0.35 -1.42
C GLN A 92 3.75 -0.91 0.01
N ASP A 93 2.71 -0.83 0.85
CA ASP A 93 2.72 -1.41 2.20
C ASP A 93 2.75 -2.95 2.18
N ILE A 94 1.91 -3.59 1.35
CA ILE A 94 1.89 -5.05 1.20
C ILE A 94 3.27 -5.57 0.79
N THR A 95 3.87 -4.97 -0.23
CA THR A 95 5.20 -5.39 -0.72
C THR A 95 6.30 -5.05 0.26
N HIS A 96 6.17 -3.98 1.06
CA HIS A 96 7.12 -3.67 2.15
C HIS A 96 7.12 -4.76 3.22
N TYR A 97 5.93 -5.15 3.70
CA TYR A 97 5.79 -6.19 4.71
C TYR A 97 6.42 -7.52 4.25
N ILE A 98 6.10 -7.94 3.02
CA ILE A 98 6.61 -9.20 2.45
C ILE A 98 8.12 -9.12 2.20
N ALA A 99 8.62 -7.99 1.71
CA ALA A 99 10.06 -7.77 1.55
C ALA A 99 10.81 -7.79 2.90
N GLY A 100 10.17 -7.33 3.98
CA GLY A 100 10.70 -7.41 5.33
C GLY A 100 10.82 -8.85 5.86
N GLN A 101 9.81 -9.68 5.62
CA GLN A 101 9.90 -11.12 5.94
C GLN A 101 11.02 -11.80 5.14
N TYR A 102 11.10 -11.49 3.84
CA TYR A 102 12.19 -12.00 3.00
C TYR A 102 13.56 -11.55 3.51
N GLU A 103 13.72 -10.29 3.93
CA GLU A 103 14.97 -9.81 4.53
C GLU A 103 15.34 -10.61 5.77
N LEU A 104 14.41 -10.85 6.69
CA LEU A 104 14.66 -11.61 7.92
C LEU A 104 15.22 -13.01 7.60
N ASP A 105 14.67 -13.69 6.60
CA ASP A 105 15.08 -15.03 6.18
C ASP A 105 16.44 -15.05 5.46
N HIS A 106 16.87 -13.91 4.89
CA HIS A 106 18.09 -13.79 4.06
C HIS A 106 19.12 -12.84 4.66
N ARG A 107 18.96 -12.46 5.93
CA ARG A 107 19.75 -11.43 6.59
C ARG A 107 21.24 -11.74 6.51
N LEU A 108 22.00 -10.78 6.02
CA LEU A 108 23.45 -10.81 6.05
C LEU A 108 23.94 -10.06 7.29
N PRO A 109 24.78 -10.67 8.15
CA PRO A 109 25.41 -9.96 9.26
C PRO A 109 26.15 -8.73 8.75
N ASP A 110 26.15 -7.66 9.56
CA ASP A 110 26.86 -6.41 9.30
C ASP A 110 26.42 -5.67 8.02
N GLN A 111 25.32 -6.07 7.39
CA GLN A 111 24.72 -5.36 6.26
C GLN A 111 23.48 -4.59 6.73
N ASP A 112 23.32 -3.36 6.24
CA ASP A 112 22.07 -2.62 6.43
C ASP A 112 20.90 -3.39 5.80
N PHE A 113 19.96 -3.83 6.65
CA PHE A 113 18.81 -4.66 6.26
C PHE A 113 18.01 -4.05 5.09
N ARG A 114 18.00 -2.72 4.97
CA ARG A 114 17.27 -2.01 3.92
C ARG A 114 17.77 -2.38 2.52
N ARG A 115 19.01 -2.86 2.37
CA ARG A 115 19.54 -3.29 1.07
C ARG A 115 18.75 -4.47 0.50
N ILE A 116 18.53 -5.51 1.30
CA ILE A 116 17.76 -6.69 0.89
C ILE A 116 16.27 -6.33 0.79
N LEU A 117 15.75 -5.61 1.78
CA LEU A 117 14.35 -5.20 1.82
C LEU A 117 13.97 -4.35 0.58
N PHE A 118 14.69 -3.27 0.31
CA PHE A 118 14.37 -2.38 -0.82
C PHE A 118 14.55 -3.08 -2.16
N ALA A 119 15.57 -3.93 -2.32
CA ALA A 119 15.73 -4.71 -3.54
C ALA A 119 14.53 -5.63 -3.76
N LYS A 120 14.10 -6.36 -2.72
CA LYS A 120 12.95 -7.27 -2.84
C LYS A 120 11.64 -6.52 -3.05
N GLN A 121 11.44 -5.38 -2.39
CA GLN A 121 10.24 -4.57 -2.59
C GLN A 121 10.14 -4.06 -4.04
N LEU A 122 11.24 -3.59 -4.62
CA LEU A 122 11.28 -3.14 -6.01
C LEU A 122 11.03 -4.28 -7.01
N GLU A 123 11.56 -5.48 -6.75
CA GLU A 123 11.28 -6.68 -7.55
C GLU A 123 9.78 -6.99 -7.57
N LEU A 124 9.14 -7.03 -6.40
CA LEU A 124 7.70 -7.32 -6.28
C LEU A 124 6.86 -6.24 -6.98
N LEU A 125 7.15 -4.97 -6.76
CA LEU A 125 6.43 -3.88 -7.41
C LEU A 125 6.62 -3.88 -8.92
N ALA A 126 7.81 -4.22 -9.43
CA ALA A 126 8.07 -4.33 -10.87
C ALA A 126 7.28 -5.46 -11.51
N ALA A 127 7.11 -6.59 -10.81
CA ALA A 127 6.24 -7.68 -11.24
C ALA A 127 4.75 -7.28 -11.29
N ILE A 128 4.32 -6.37 -10.42
CA ILE A 128 2.95 -5.83 -10.45
C ILE A 128 2.76 -4.85 -11.61
N HIS A 129 3.61 -3.82 -11.67
CA HIS A 129 3.62 -2.78 -12.70
C HIS A 129 4.93 -1.93 -12.63
N PRO A 130 5.59 -1.62 -13.77
CA PRO A 130 6.84 -0.87 -13.78
C PRO A 130 6.75 0.51 -13.12
N ASP A 131 5.64 1.23 -13.29
CA ASP A 131 5.43 2.54 -12.64
C ASP A 131 5.56 2.47 -11.11
N TYR A 132 5.07 1.40 -10.49
CA TYR A 132 5.08 1.27 -9.03
C TYR A 132 6.51 1.08 -8.52
N ALA A 133 7.33 0.30 -9.23
CA ALA A 133 8.75 0.20 -8.92
C ALA A 133 9.47 1.53 -9.15
N ALA A 134 9.13 2.27 -10.21
CA ALA A 134 9.73 3.57 -10.49
C ALA A 134 9.40 4.62 -9.40
N TRP A 135 8.14 4.71 -8.98
CA TRP A 135 7.71 5.59 -7.90
C TRP A 135 8.39 5.22 -6.58
N ARG A 136 8.40 3.93 -6.24
CA ARG A 136 9.03 3.47 -5.02
C ARG A 136 10.53 3.69 -5.01
N LYS A 137 11.19 3.51 -6.16
CA LYS A 137 12.61 3.80 -6.30
C LYS A 137 12.92 5.27 -6.03
N ALA A 138 12.11 6.20 -6.55
CA ALA A 138 12.31 7.62 -6.29
C ALA A 138 12.18 7.97 -4.79
N GLU A 139 11.23 7.36 -4.10
CA GLU A 139 11.06 7.50 -2.64
C GLU A 139 12.26 6.93 -1.87
N ILE A 140 12.71 5.71 -2.22
CA ILE A 140 13.89 5.07 -1.63
C ILE A 140 15.13 5.94 -1.84
N ASP A 141 15.33 6.46 -3.04
CA ASP A 141 16.48 7.32 -3.35
C ASP A 141 16.46 8.58 -2.47
N THR A 142 15.28 9.17 -2.23
CA THR A 142 15.13 10.31 -1.31
C THR A 142 15.44 9.94 0.13
N ILE A 143 14.94 8.78 0.60
CA ILE A 143 15.25 8.25 1.94
C ILE A 143 16.75 8.06 2.11
N LEU A 144 17.44 7.49 1.11
CA LEU A 144 18.87 7.19 1.18
C LEU A 144 19.76 8.41 1.02
N GLN A 145 19.28 9.49 0.38
CA GLN A 145 19.96 10.78 0.38
C GLN A 145 20.02 11.38 1.79
N GLN A 146 18.95 11.22 2.58
CA GLN A 146 18.86 11.75 3.95
C GLN A 146 19.42 10.77 5.00
N HIS A 147 19.26 9.48 4.76
CA HIS A 147 19.62 8.38 5.64
C HIS A 147 20.35 7.28 4.84
N PRO A 148 21.63 7.49 4.48
CA PRO A 148 22.41 6.52 3.72
C PRO A 148 22.46 5.14 4.40
N TYR A 149 22.82 4.11 3.65
CA TYR A 149 23.05 2.78 4.21
C TYR A 149 24.19 2.81 5.23
N LEU A 150 24.03 2.06 6.31
CA LEU A 150 25.02 1.90 7.38
C LEU A 150 25.37 0.43 7.54
N ASP A 151 26.37 -0.02 6.77
CA ASP A 151 26.95 -1.35 6.92
C ASP A 151 27.99 -1.33 8.06
N ASN A 152 28.15 -2.45 8.76
CA ASN A 152 29.04 -2.62 9.92
C ASN A 152 28.75 -1.66 11.07
N ALA A 153 27.48 -1.26 11.23
CA ALA A 153 27.06 -0.55 12.43
C ALA A 153 27.19 -1.50 13.62
N ALA A 154 28.16 -1.20 14.49
CA ALA A 154 28.48 -1.95 15.71
C ALA A 154 27.35 -1.91 16.75
#